data_AF-A0A661WJE5-F1
#
_entry.id   AF-A0A661WJE5-F1
#
_cell.length_a   1.000
_cell.length_b   1.000
_cell.length_c   1.000
_cell.angle_alpha   90.00
_cell.angle_beta   90.00
_cell.angle_gamma   90.00
#
_symmetry.space_group_name_H-M   'P 1'
#
loop_
_entity.id
_entity.type
_entity.pdbx_description
1 polymer ?
#
loop_
_entity_poly.entity_id
_entity_poly.type
_entity_poly.pdbx_seq_one_letter_code
_entity_poly.pdbx_strand_id
1 'polypeptide(L)'
;MKLKLFSGLFLLVTLVFLVSCSPPLENTSTEIGENNEIINIEVAESKIDPINVSVSLDENSTSTTMIGPGGGTISTVGQDGTTYTLVIPPGALLKAEEISLTPVTEMDGLPLSGGLVGAVDFSPSGLELSSPAILTIQTSNPIEAGDLETVGLAYQGTGEQLHLYPMQLDSATITMQVYHFSGHGSGQGTTSETNNMGQNHSPDDPGGQMNNEAPKPDSSTEEQGINFLNIHWFITVEPILKAAIDDESRLNEAFRIFEWWLGYMDLYKVRDSFNNVEPNLINQGYYMLATGVENAVTKAYERCVDFHNPTEVIDIFHWIAFAEREPGMKEWLDINKLKQLAQKCVTFELEFTSEVHVNSNIYYELSTGKIIIEPFFLEALVPGTPAEPIITIQNLEAQLNWVDGYHIAEEGECTGGIVELTNSTFIIELLQFDLSAPSGYQTIEFLYNPGIPVEKWLIDCGVGDPVKFELYQWLEIFCEMRLIQNELEPIPLDCYIEESPFEIHAIVDNWDIYGSGEVYAERLYTESFGGFSEITHIILRHSPR
;
A
#
# COMPACT_ATOMS: atom_id res chain seq x y z
N MET A 1 -53.49 58.91 -2.17
CA MET A 1 -52.67 59.96 -2.80
C MET A 1 -51.58 59.29 -3.62
N LYS A 2 -51.65 59.44 -4.94
CA LYS A 2 -50.68 59.14 -6.02
C LYS A 2 -50.12 57.70 -6.20
N LEU A 3 -50.75 57.05 -7.19
CA LEU A 3 -50.20 56.18 -8.24
C LEU A 3 -48.70 56.34 -8.57
N LYS A 4 -48.02 55.22 -8.86
CA LYS A 4 -47.41 54.95 -10.17
C LYS A 4 -47.17 53.44 -10.39
N LEU A 5 -47.70 52.96 -11.52
CA LEU A 5 -47.44 51.67 -12.14
C LEU A 5 -45.99 51.58 -12.62
N PHE A 6 -45.41 50.37 -12.61
CA PHE A 6 -44.63 49.87 -13.74
C PHE A 6 -44.83 48.36 -13.90
N SER A 7 -45.23 48.00 -15.11
CA SER A 7 -45.37 46.66 -15.68
C SER A 7 -44.02 46.06 -16.08
N GLY A 8 -43.89 44.74 -16.07
CA GLY A 8 -42.88 44.10 -16.91
C GLY A 8 -42.52 42.66 -16.55
N LEU A 9 -43.09 41.73 -17.33
CA LEU A 9 -42.47 40.47 -17.77
C LEU A 9 -42.33 39.32 -16.74
N PHE A 10 -43.39 38.50 -16.70
CA PHE A 10 -43.36 37.12 -16.23
C PHE A 10 -42.60 36.28 -17.28
N LEU A 11 -41.35 35.92 -17.01
CA LEU A 11 -40.63 34.92 -17.82
C LEU A 11 -40.84 33.55 -17.16
N LEU A 12 -41.68 32.74 -17.81
CA LEU A 12 -41.91 31.34 -17.48
C LEU A 12 -40.65 30.56 -17.90
N VAL A 13 -39.76 30.22 -16.96
CA VAL A 13 -38.64 29.31 -17.23
C VAL A 13 -39.17 27.89 -17.16
N THR A 14 -39.56 27.35 -18.31
CA THR A 14 -39.73 25.92 -18.52
C THR A 14 -38.38 25.24 -18.39
N LEU A 15 -38.21 24.45 -17.32
CA LEU A 15 -37.11 23.53 -17.10
C LEU A 15 -37.24 22.39 -18.13
N VAL A 16 -36.49 22.46 -19.23
CA VAL A 16 -36.29 21.34 -20.15
C VAL A 16 -35.11 20.54 -19.62
N PHE A 17 -35.36 19.34 -19.10
CA PHE A 17 -34.33 18.33 -18.89
C PHE A 17 -33.81 17.90 -20.27
N LEU A 18 -32.69 18.49 -20.70
CA LEU A 18 -31.88 17.90 -21.75
C LEU A 18 -31.09 16.75 -21.11
N VAL A 19 -31.54 15.52 -21.39
CA VAL A 19 -30.70 14.33 -21.30
C VAL A 19 -29.54 14.58 -22.25
N SER A 20 -28.35 14.86 -21.72
CA SER A 20 -27.11 14.90 -22.48
C SER A 20 -26.76 13.46 -22.85
N CYS A 21 -27.25 13.02 -24.00
CA CYS A 21 -26.65 11.92 -24.72
C CYS A 21 -25.34 12.48 -25.31
N SER A 22 -24.20 12.08 -24.74
CA SER A 22 -22.90 12.34 -25.38
C SER A 22 -22.95 11.78 -26.81
N PRO A 23 -22.50 12.53 -27.84
CA PRO A 23 -22.28 11.92 -29.14
C PRO A 23 -21.17 10.86 -29.02
N PRO A 24 -21.18 9.79 -29.84
CA PRO A 24 -20.04 8.90 -29.94
C PRO A 24 -18.83 9.72 -30.37
N LEU A 25 -17.70 9.51 -29.71
CA LEU A 25 -16.42 10.11 -30.06
C LEU A 25 -16.03 9.59 -31.45
N GLU A 26 -16.05 10.45 -32.47
CA GLU A 26 -15.33 10.20 -33.71
C GLU A 26 -13.83 10.22 -33.39
N ASN A 27 -13.22 9.05 -33.19
CA ASN A 27 -11.77 8.91 -33.05
C ASN A 27 -11.11 9.16 -34.41
N THR A 28 -10.74 10.42 -34.68
CA THR A 28 -9.85 10.77 -35.79
C THR A 28 -8.52 11.25 -35.21
N SER A 29 -7.56 10.34 -35.05
CA SER A 29 -6.16 10.73 -34.79
C SER A 29 -5.59 11.33 -36.07
N THR A 30 -5.23 12.60 -36.03
CA THR A 30 -4.63 13.32 -37.17
C THR A 30 -3.11 13.38 -36.95
N GLU A 31 -2.34 12.56 -37.64
CA GLU A 31 -0.88 12.68 -37.68
C GLU A 31 -0.46 13.61 -38.83
N ILE A 32 0.48 14.53 -38.56
CA ILE A 32 1.04 15.44 -39.57
C ILE A 32 2.38 14.87 -40.04
N GLY A 33 2.37 14.13 -41.14
CA GLY A 33 3.59 13.71 -41.85
C GLY A 33 4.19 14.85 -42.69
N GLU A 34 5.52 14.83 -42.88
CA GLU A 34 6.30 15.84 -43.62
C GLU A 34 5.98 15.98 -45.13
N ASN A 35 4.98 15.25 -45.64
CA ASN A 35 4.34 15.55 -46.91
C ASN A 35 2.83 15.45 -46.68
N ASN A 36 2.10 16.52 -47.05
CA ASN A 36 0.69 16.82 -46.80
C ASN A 36 -0.34 15.78 -47.35
N GLU A 37 -0.10 14.48 -47.23
CA GLU A 37 -1.10 13.43 -47.39
C GLU A 37 -1.71 13.12 -46.02
N ILE A 38 -3.00 13.45 -45.89
CA ILE A 38 -3.82 13.05 -44.74
C ILE A 38 -4.01 11.53 -44.86
N ILE A 39 -3.26 10.75 -44.07
CA ILE A 39 -3.54 9.32 -43.90
C ILE A 39 -4.67 9.24 -42.87
N ASN A 40 -5.90 9.12 -43.36
CA ASN A 40 -7.00 8.68 -42.51
C ASN A 40 -6.75 7.21 -42.18
N ILE A 41 -6.18 6.93 -41.01
CA ILE A 41 -6.17 5.58 -40.45
C ILE A 41 -7.59 5.34 -39.93
N GLU A 42 -8.42 4.75 -40.79
CA GLU A 42 -9.73 4.22 -40.38
C GLU A 42 -9.43 2.96 -39.54
N VAL A 43 -9.28 3.15 -38.23
CA VAL A 43 -9.26 2.03 -37.28
C VAL A 43 -10.67 1.46 -37.30
N ALA A 44 -10.85 0.32 -37.95
CA ALA A 44 -12.11 -0.40 -37.87
C ALA A 44 -12.34 -0.75 -36.40
N GLU A 45 -13.36 -0.16 -35.78
CA GLU A 45 -13.71 -0.47 -34.39
C GLU A 45 -13.99 -1.97 -34.27
N SER A 46 -13.18 -2.65 -33.44
CA SER A 46 -13.42 -4.05 -33.09
C SER A 46 -14.77 -4.15 -32.39
N LYS A 47 -15.59 -5.11 -32.81
CA LYS A 47 -16.93 -5.28 -32.22
C LYS A 47 -16.77 -5.91 -30.84
N ILE A 48 -17.17 -5.18 -29.80
CA ILE A 48 -17.30 -5.71 -28.44
C ILE A 48 -18.41 -6.76 -28.43
N ASP A 49 -18.02 -8.03 -28.38
CA ASP A 49 -18.88 -9.21 -28.45
C ASP A 49 -18.13 -10.42 -27.87
N PRO A 50 -17.83 -10.40 -26.56
CA PRO A 50 -16.94 -11.36 -25.92
C PRO A 50 -17.44 -12.80 -26.08
N ILE A 51 -16.51 -13.71 -26.34
CA ILE A 51 -16.81 -15.15 -26.39
C ILE A 51 -16.72 -15.72 -24.99
N ASN A 52 -17.67 -16.59 -24.63
CA ASN A 52 -17.62 -17.36 -23.41
C ASN A 52 -17.54 -18.84 -23.74
N VAL A 53 -16.72 -19.57 -23.00
CA VAL A 53 -16.51 -21.01 -23.12
C VAL A 53 -16.76 -21.72 -21.80
N SER A 54 -16.91 -23.04 -21.82
CA SER A 54 -16.92 -23.86 -20.61
C SER A 54 -15.62 -24.64 -20.51
N VAL A 55 -14.93 -24.49 -19.38
CA VAL A 55 -13.59 -25.04 -19.15
C VAL A 55 -13.67 -26.27 -18.24
N SER A 56 -13.04 -27.36 -18.65
CA SER A 56 -12.91 -28.59 -17.84
C SER A 56 -11.48 -28.74 -17.33
N LEU A 57 -11.32 -28.84 -16.01
CA LEU A 57 -10.02 -28.86 -15.33
C LEU A 57 -9.53 -30.26 -14.95
N ASP A 58 -8.22 -30.48 -15.00
CA ASP A 58 -7.54 -31.67 -14.49
C ASP A 58 -7.14 -31.50 -13.01
N GLU A 59 -8.12 -31.53 -12.12
CA GLU A 59 -7.92 -31.33 -10.68
C GLU A 59 -6.93 -32.32 -10.03
N ASN A 60 -6.71 -33.49 -10.65
CA ASN A 60 -5.74 -34.46 -10.14
C ASN A 60 -4.29 -34.09 -10.46
N SER A 61 -4.10 -33.17 -11.40
CA SER A 61 -2.81 -32.63 -11.82
C SER A 61 -2.63 -31.18 -11.36
N THR A 62 -3.36 -30.73 -10.34
CA THR A 62 -3.13 -29.42 -9.74
C THR A 62 -1.83 -29.40 -8.94
N SER A 63 -1.05 -28.35 -9.13
CA SER A 63 0.12 -28.03 -8.31
C SER A 63 -0.16 -26.73 -7.56
N THR A 64 0.27 -26.64 -6.30
CA THR A 64 0.05 -25.47 -5.44
C THR A 64 1.32 -25.15 -4.67
N THR A 65 1.70 -23.88 -4.59
CA THR A 65 2.83 -23.42 -3.79
C THR A 65 2.65 -21.98 -3.31
N MET A 66 3.18 -21.67 -2.13
CA MET A 66 3.30 -20.28 -1.67
C MET A 66 4.43 -19.60 -2.45
N ILE A 67 4.14 -18.48 -3.12
CA ILE A 67 5.14 -17.64 -3.78
C ILE A 67 5.12 -16.27 -3.14
N GLY A 68 6.27 -15.85 -2.64
CA GLY A 68 6.51 -14.51 -2.11
C GLY A 68 7.03 -13.56 -3.18
N PRO A 69 7.18 -12.27 -2.85
CA PRO A 69 7.75 -11.28 -3.77
C PRO A 69 9.23 -11.41 -4.07
N GLY A 70 9.93 -12.34 -3.41
CA GLY A 70 11.20 -12.85 -3.93
C GLY A 70 11.08 -13.57 -5.29
N GLY A 71 9.86 -13.77 -5.79
CA GLY A 71 9.56 -14.53 -6.99
C GLY A 71 9.53 -16.03 -6.70
N GLY A 72 9.25 -16.82 -7.73
CA GLY A 72 9.16 -18.26 -7.61
C GLY A 72 8.88 -18.96 -8.92
N THR A 73 8.85 -20.29 -8.86
CA THR A 73 8.50 -21.13 -10.00
C THR A 73 7.58 -22.24 -9.53
N ILE A 74 6.57 -22.53 -10.34
CA ILE A 74 5.64 -23.62 -10.14
C ILE A 74 5.45 -24.34 -11.47
N SER A 75 5.37 -25.67 -11.41
CA SER A 75 5.16 -26.51 -12.58
C SER A 75 4.15 -27.60 -12.30
N THR A 76 3.48 -28.05 -13.36
CA THR A 76 2.63 -29.23 -13.36
C THR A 76 2.65 -29.93 -14.73
N VAL A 77 2.17 -31.17 -14.79
CA VAL A 77 2.08 -31.98 -16.00
C VAL A 77 0.64 -32.47 -16.15
N GLY A 78 0.00 -32.18 -17.27
CA GLY A 78 -1.34 -32.66 -17.58
C GLY A 78 -1.37 -34.16 -17.87
N GLN A 79 -2.57 -34.75 -17.82
CA GLN A 79 -2.79 -36.16 -18.18
C GLN A 79 -2.29 -36.55 -19.60
N ASP A 80 -2.23 -35.60 -20.52
CA ASP A 80 -1.71 -35.76 -21.88
C ASP A 80 -0.17 -35.70 -21.96
N GLY A 81 0.51 -35.42 -20.85
CA GLY A 81 1.95 -35.26 -20.73
C GLY A 81 2.47 -33.84 -21.03
N THR A 82 1.59 -32.89 -21.36
CA THR A 82 1.97 -31.49 -21.56
C THR A 82 2.44 -30.89 -20.24
N THR A 83 3.61 -30.24 -20.26
CA THR A 83 4.21 -29.64 -19.07
C THR A 83 3.97 -28.13 -19.05
N TYR A 84 3.47 -27.63 -17.94
CA TYR A 84 3.22 -26.21 -17.70
C TYR A 84 4.20 -25.72 -16.64
N THR A 85 4.88 -24.61 -16.91
CA THR A 85 5.77 -23.96 -15.94
C THR A 85 5.49 -22.47 -15.93
N LEU A 86 5.20 -21.94 -14.74
CA LEU A 86 5.04 -20.50 -14.52
C LEU A 86 6.22 -20.00 -13.68
N VAL A 87 6.94 -19.02 -14.21
CA VAL A 87 8.01 -18.31 -13.49
C VAL A 87 7.51 -16.92 -13.14
N ILE A 88 7.34 -16.65 -11.84
CA ILE A 88 6.95 -15.34 -11.31
C ILE A 88 8.23 -14.59 -10.92
N PRO A 89 8.58 -13.45 -11.54
CA PRO A 89 9.81 -12.75 -11.23
C PRO A 89 9.73 -12.06 -9.85
N PRO A 90 10.87 -11.71 -9.24
CA PRO A 90 10.90 -10.88 -8.05
C PRO A 90 10.16 -9.56 -8.26
N GLY A 91 9.38 -9.13 -7.26
CA GLY A 91 8.61 -7.89 -7.29
C GLY A 91 7.28 -7.95 -8.06
N ALA A 92 6.94 -9.08 -8.69
CA ALA A 92 5.64 -9.24 -9.38
C ALA A 92 4.46 -9.37 -8.40
N LEU A 93 4.70 -9.98 -7.23
CA LEU A 93 3.73 -10.03 -6.12
C LEU A 93 4.12 -8.98 -5.07
N LEU A 94 3.14 -8.50 -4.30
CA LEU A 94 3.38 -7.56 -3.18
C LEU A 94 3.45 -8.25 -1.83
N LYS A 95 2.86 -9.44 -1.72
CA LYS A 95 2.88 -10.29 -0.53
C LYS A 95 2.93 -11.76 -0.94
N ALA A 96 3.14 -12.65 0.03
CA ALA A 96 3.09 -14.08 -0.23
C ALA A 96 1.66 -14.51 -0.58
N GLU A 97 1.51 -15.22 -1.68
CA GLU A 97 0.23 -15.73 -2.17
C GLU A 97 0.31 -17.24 -2.43
N GLU A 98 -0.79 -17.94 -2.17
CA GLU A 98 -0.94 -19.35 -2.54
C GLU A 98 -1.30 -19.43 -4.02
N ILE A 99 -0.36 -19.88 -4.84
CA ILE A 99 -0.50 -19.95 -6.29
C ILE A 99 -0.77 -21.39 -6.70
N SER A 100 -1.83 -21.62 -7.47
CA SER A 100 -2.12 -22.93 -8.05
C SER A 100 -2.16 -22.91 -9.58
N LEU A 101 -1.69 -24.01 -10.19
CA LEU A 101 -1.76 -24.30 -11.61
C LEU A 101 -2.55 -25.59 -11.83
N THR A 102 -3.66 -25.49 -12.55
CA THR A 102 -4.50 -26.65 -12.90
C THR A 102 -4.59 -26.78 -14.43
N PRO A 103 -4.10 -27.87 -15.04
CA PRO A 103 -4.20 -28.07 -16.48
C PRO A 103 -5.66 -28.09 -16.94
N VAL A 104 -5.92 -27.51 -18.11
CA VAL A 104 -7.24 -27.55 -18.77
C VAL A 104 -7.28 -28.74 -19.72
N THR A 105 -8.29 -29.59 -19.55
CA THR A 105 -8.50 -30.80 -20.37
C THR A 105 -9.37 -30.55 -21.60
N GLU A 106 -10.32 -29.62 -21.50
CA GLU A 106 -11.28 -29.33 -22.57
C GLU A 106 -11.79 -27.89 -22.44
N MET A 107 -12.12 -27.28 -23.58
CA MET A 107 -12.71 -25.95 -23.68
C MET A 107 -13.89 -25.98 -24.66
N ASP A 108 -15.08 -26.22 -24.12
CA ASP A 108 -16.32 -26.29 -24.88
C ASP A 108 -16.72 -24.90 -25.40
N GLY A 109 -17.03 -24.81 -26.70
CA GLY A 109 -17.37 -23.56 -27.36
C GLY A 109 -16.17 -22.79 -27.95
N LEU A 110 -14.96 -23.36 -27.88
CA LEU A 110 -13.77 -22.79 -28.52
C LEU A 110 -14.01 -22.65 -30.04
N PRO A 111 -14.00 -21.44 -30.62
CA PRO A 111 -14.27 -21.20 -32.05
C PRO A 111 -13.06 -21.51 -32.96
N LEU A 112 -12.27 -22.53 -32.63
CA LEU A 112 -11.08 -22.93 -33.36
C LEU A 112 -11.18 -24.42 -33.75
N SER A 113 -11.22 -24.69 -35.05
CA SER A 113 -11.51 -26.04 -35.58
C SER A 113 -10.43 -27.09 -35.30
N GLY A 114 -9.20 -26.67 -35.01
CA GLY A 114 -8.09 -27.53 -34.57
C GLY A 114 -8.10 -27.86 -33.07
N GLY A 115 -8.99 -27.22 -32.30
CA GLY A 115 -9.17 -27.49 -30.88
C GLY A 115 -8.05 -26.94 -29.98
N LEU A 116 -8.06 -27.39 -28.73
CA LEU A 116 -7.13 -26.98 -27.69
C LEU A 116 -5.78 -27.71 -27.87
N VAL A 117 -4.68 -26.95 -27.86
CA VAL A 117 -3.31 -27.48 -27.85
C VAL A 117 -2.85 -27.74 -26.42
N GLY A 118 -3.18 -26.83 -25.52
CA GLY A 118 -2.91 -26.94 -24.09
C GLY A 118 -3.19 -25.61 -23.39
N ALA A 119 -3.82 -25.67 -22.23
CA ALA A 119 -4.06 -24.50 -21.39
C ALA A 119 -3.92 -24.85 -19.90
N VAL A 120 -3.75 -23.83 -19.08
CA VAL A 120 -3.69 -23.92 -17.62
C VAL A 120 -4.59 -22.84 -17.03
N ASP A 121 -5.26 -23.19 -15.95
CA ASP A 121 -6.02 -22.28 -15.10
C ASP A 121 -5.17 -21.90 -13.86
N PHE A 122 -5.13 -20.62 -13.55
CA PHE A 122 -4.39 -20.06 -12.43
C PHE A 122 -5.31 -19.63 -11.29
N SER A 123 -4.97 -20.02 -10.06
CA SER A 123 -5.63 -19.56 -8.85
C SER A 123 -4.67 -18.78 -7.94
N PRO A 124 -5.12 -17.69 -7.29
CA PRO A 124 -6.47 -17.14 -7.32
C PRO A 124 -6.78 -16.36 -8.62
N SER A 125 -7.93 -16.65 -9.23
CA SER A 125 -8.43 -15.87 -10.37
C SER A 125 -8.62 -14.41 -9.97
N GLY A 126 -8.27 -13.47 -10.85
CA GLY A 126 -8.33 -12.04 -10.55
C GLY A 126 -7.00 -11.47 -10.05
N LEU A 127 -6.02 -12.30 -9.69
CA LEU A 127 -4.74 -11.81 -9.20
C LEU A 127 -3.96 -11.11 -10.32
N GLU A 128 -3.67 -9.83 -10.12
CA GLU A 128 -2.86 -9.02 -11.02
C GLU A 128 -1.40 -8.98 -10.56
N LEU A 129 -0.48 -9.08 -11.50
CA LEU A 129 0.96 -9.02 -11.25
C LEU A 129 1.51 -7.64 -11.60
N SER A 130 2.39 -7.11 -10.75
CA SER A 130 3.12 -5.86 -11.03
C SER A 130 4.17 -5.99 -12.13
N SER A 131 4.55 -7.23 -12.48
CA SER A 131 5.47 -7.53 -13.57
C SER A 131 5.07 -8.88 -14.17
N PRO A 132 5.21 -9.09 -15.49
CA PRO A 132 4.68 -10.28 -16.12
C PRO A 132 5.41 -11.54 -15.64
N ALA A 133 4.65 -12.56 -15.26
CA ALA A 133 5.15 -13.91 -15.15
C ALA A 133 5.39 -14.50 -16.54
N ILE A 134 6.25 -15.50 -16.64
CA ILE A 134 6.49 -16.23 -17.88
C ILE A 134 5.84 -17.61 -17.75
N LEU A 135 4.81 -17.86 -18.56
CA LEU A 135 4.24 -19.18 -18.76
C LEU A 135 4.94 -19.86 -19.92
N THR A 136 5.43 -21.08 -19.68
CA THR A 136 5.94 -21.98 -20.70
C THR A 136 5.06 -23.24 -20.74
N ILE A 137 4.51 -23.53 -21.92
CA ILE A 137 3.76 -24.76 -22.20
C ILE A 137 4.59 -25.60 -23.16
N GLN A 138 5.10 -26.72 -22.65
CA GLN A 138 5.83 -27.71 -23.44
C GLN A 138 4.87 -28.84 -23.81
N THR A 139 4.44 -28.86 -25.07
CA THR A 139 3.52 -29.90 -25.56
C THR A 139 4.23 -31.26 -25.62
N SER A 140 3.53 -32.31 -25.24
CA SER A 140 4.05 -33.70 -25.31
C SER A 140 4.07 -34.23 -26.74
N ASN A 141 3.14 -33.74 -27.58
CA ASN A 141 3.05 -34.07 -28.99
C ASN A 141 3.52 -32.90 -29.85
N PRO A 142 4.20 -33.15 -31.00
CA PRO A 142 4.48 -32.10 -31.96
C PRO A 142 3.20 -31.41 -32.39
N ILE A 143 3.23 -30.08 -32.43
CA ILE A 143 2.14 -29.28 -32.97
C ILE A 143 2.10 -29.54 -34.48
N GLU A 144 1.02 -30.15 -34.98
CA GLU A 144 0.94 -30.53 -36.39
C GLU A 144 0.99 -29.28 -37.28
N ALA A 145 1.97 -29.23 -38.18
CA ALA A 145 2.06 -28.21 -39.22
C ALA A 145 1.11 -28.58 -40.37
N GLY A 146 0.11 -27.73 -40.60
CA GLY A 146 -0.89 -27.92 -41.66
C GLY A 146 -1.54 -26.60 -42.05
N ASP A 147 -2.80 -26.65 -42.51
CA ASP A 147 -3.60 -25.45 -42.83
C ASP A 147 -4.09 -24.70 -41.57
N LEU A 148 -3.76 -25.22 -40.39
CA LEU A 148 -4.09 -24.64 -39.10
C LEU A 148 -2.88 -23.94 -38.52
N GLU A 149 -3.13 -22.79 -37.91
CA GLU A 149 -2.14 -22.01 -37.18
C GLU A 149 -2.41 -22.12 -35.69
N THR A 150 -1.32 -22.08 -34.93
CA THR A 150 -1.37 -22.08 -33.46
C THR A 150 -1.44 -20.65 -32.97
N VAL A 151 -2.37 -20.37 -32.06
CA VAL A 151 -2.60 -19.04 -31.47
C VAL A 151 -2.67 -19.13 -29.96
N GLY A 152 -2.32 -18.04 -29.30
CA GLY A 152 -2.48 -17.92 -27.85
C GLY A 152 -3.91 -17.55 -27.52
N LEU A 153 -4.35 -17.98 -26.34
CA LEU A 153 -5.69 -17.80 -25.80
C LEU A 153 -5.58 -17.37 -24.35
N ALA A 154 -6.45 -16.45 -23.96
CA ALA A 154 -6.70 -16.14 -22.56
C ALA A 154 -8.21 -16.03 -22.31
N TYR A 155 -8.65 -16.35 -21.10
CA TYR A 155 -10.02 -16.16 -20.62
C TYR A 155 -9.98 -15.73 -19.16
N GLN A 156 -11.03 -15.05 -18.70
CA GLN A 156 -11.23 -14.67 -17.30
C GLN A 156 -12.07 -15.73 -16.57
N GLY A 157 -11.92 -15.79 -15.24
CA GLY A 157 -12.78 -16.60 -14.38
C GLY A 157 -12.85 -18.06 -14.80
N THR A 158 -14.04 -18.51 -15.19
CA THR A 158 -14.33 -19.90 -15.55
C THR A 158 -14.53 -20.12 -17.06
N GLY A 159 -14.05 -19.18 -17.88
CA GLY A 159 -14.16 -19.23 -19.34
C GLY A 159 -14.79 -18.00 -19.97
N GLU A 160 -14.95 -16.91 -19.21
CA GLU A 160 -15.49 -15.66 -19.72
C GLU A 160 -14.47 -14.87 -20.55
N GLN A 161 -14.94 -14.03 -21.47
CA GLN A 161 -14.08 -13.12 -22.26
C GLN A 161 -12.91 -13.84 -22.96
N LEU A 162 -13.14 -15.02 -23.53
CA LEU A 162 -12.14 -15.72 -24.34
C LEU A 162 -11.68 -14.82 -25.50
N HIS A 163 -10.37 -14.63 -25.60
CA HIS A 163 -9.76 -13.81 -26.65
C HIS A 163 -8.39 -14.35 -27.08
N LEU A 164 -7.88 -13.82 -28.20
CA LEU A 164 -6.52 -14.11 -28.64
C LEU A 164 -5.52 -13.46 -27.69
N TYR A 165 -4.42 -14.16 -27.43
CA TYR A 165 -3.37 -13.71 -26.51
C TYR A 165 -1.99 -13.78 -27.19
N PRO A 166 -1.11 -12.78 -26.98
CA PRO A 166 0.23 -12.81 -27.55
C PRO A 166 1.05 -14.00 -27.04
N MET A 167 1.67 -14.74 -27.96
CA MET A 167 2.55 -15.85 -27.63
C MET A 167 3.72 -15.95 -28.60
N GLN A 168 4.78 -16.60 -28.15
CA GLN A 168 5.89 -17.07 -28.98
C GLN A 168 5.84 -18.59 -29.07
N LEU A 169 6.10 -19.14 -30.25
CA LEU A 169 6.12 -20.55 -30.55
C LEU A 169 7.50 -20.96 -31.10
N ASP A 170 8.18 -21.85 -30.37
CA ASP A 170 9.37 -22.54 -30.85
C ASP A 170 9.14 -24.05 -30.85
N SER A 171 8.87 -24.61 -32.04
CA SER A 171 8.51 -26.02 -32.26
C SER A 171 7.32 -26.51 -31.42
N ALA A 172 7.59 -26.97 -30.20
CA ALA A 172 6.62 -27.56 -29.26
C ALA A 172 6.56 -26.78 -27.94
N THR A 173 7.22 -25.61 -27.89
CA THR A 173 7.32 -24.77 -26.71
C THR A 173 6.59 -23.47 -26.98
N ILE A 174 5.52 -23.23 -26.22
CA ILE A 174 4.73 -22.01 -26.27
C ILE A 174 5.12 -21.16 -25.06
N THR A 175 5.42 -19.88 -25.29
CA THR A 175 5.79 -18.93 -24.23
C THR A 175 4.87 -17.73 -24.24
N MET A 176 4.36 -17.36 -23.07
CA MET A 176 3.45 -16.22 -22.86
C MET A 176 3.91 -15.38 -21.67
N GLN A 177 3.78 -14.07 -21.79
CA GLN A 177 3.90 -13.15 -20.67
C GLN A 177 2.53 -13.01 -20.01
N VAL A 178 2.38 -13.39 -18.74
CA VAL A 178 1.12 -13.41 -18.02
C VAL A 178 1.09 -12.26 -17.01
N TYR A 179 0.14 -11.34 -17.15
CA TYR A 179 -0.05 -10.19 -16.24
C TYR A 179 -1.18 -10.39 -15.23
N HIS A 180 -2.06 -11.36 -15.47
CA HIS A 180 -3.27 -11.57 -14.70
C HIS A 180 -3.59 -13.07 -14.58
N PHE A 181 -4.07 -13.50 -13.43
CA PHE A 181 -4.39 -14.90 -13.15
C PHE A 181 -5.82 -15.22 -13.52
N SER A 182 -5.94 -16.22 -14.38
CA SER A 182 -7.17 -16.81 -14.90
C SER A 182 -6.73 -17.94 -15.84
N GLY A 183 -7.34 -18.08 -17.00
CA GLY A 183 -6.97 -19.08 -17.99
C GLY A 183 -6.03 -18.58 -19.06
N HIS A 184 -4.93 -19.31 -19.30
CA HIS A 184 -4.03 -19.04 -20.42
C HIS A 184 -3.65 -20.32 -21.14
N GLY A 185 -3.49 -20.25 -22.46
CA GLY A 185 -3.11 -21.41 -23.24
C GLY A 185 -3.10 -21.17 -24.73
N SER A 186 -3.21 -22.24 -25.50
CA SER A 186 -3.13 -22.17 -26.95
C SER A 186 -4.12 -23.14 -27.61
N GLY A 187 -4.59 -22.74 -28.79
CA GLY A 187 -5.43 -23.55 -29.67
C GLY A 187 -4.98 -23.48 -31.12
N GLN A 188 -5.55 -24.33 -31.96
CA GLN A 188 -5.31 -24.35 -33.40
C GLN A 188 -6.57 -24.02 -34.19
N GLY A 189 -6.46 -23.12 -35.16
CA GLY A 189 -7.57 -22.79 -36.06
C GLY A 189 -7.07 -22.31 -37.42
N THR A 190 -8.00 -22.12 -38.35
CA THR A 190 -7.68 -21.51 -39.65
C THR A 190 -7.44 -20.01 -39.48
N THR A 191 -6.69 -19.40 -40.39
CA THR A 191 -6.52 -17.92 -40.42
C THR A 191 -7.85 -17.17 -40.48
N SER A 192 -8.90 -17.76 -41.05
CA SER A 192 -10.23 -17.13 -41.07
C SER A 192 -10.89 -17.14 -39.69
N GLU A 193 -10.70 -18.19 -38.90
CA GLU A 193 -11.27 -18.32 -37.55
C GLU A 193 -10.58 -17.36 -36.59
N THR A 194 -9.25 -17.31 -36.62
CA THR A 194 -8.45 -16.41 -35.79
C THR A 194 -8.70 -14.94 -36.14
N ASN A 195 -8.77 -14.58 -37.43
CA ASN A 195 -9.16 -13.22 -37.83
C ASN A 195 -10.58 -12.86 -37.36
N ASN A 196 -11.52 -13.81 -37.39
CA ASN A 196 -12.87 -13.56 -36.89
C ASN A 196 -12.88 -13.31 -35.37
N MET A 197 -12.09 -14.05 -34.60
CA MET A 197 -11.92 -13.77 -33.16
C MET A 197 -11.35 -12.36 -32.92
N GLY A 198 -10.26 -12.02 -33.62
CA GLY A 198 -9.58 -10.73 -33.46
C GLY A 198 -10.45 -9.51 -33.81
N GLN A 199 -11.33 -9.64 -34.81
CA GLN A 199 -12.07 -8.48 -35.36
C GLN A 199 -13.52 -8.37 -34.88
N ASN A 200 -14.19 -9.49 -34.62
CA ASN A 200 -15.63 -9.52 -34.37
C ASN A 200 -16.01 -9.90 -32.94
N HIS A 201 -15.03 -10.24 -32.11
CA HIS A 201 -15.23 -10.79 -30.77
C HIS A 201 -14.26 -10.20 -29.75
N SER A 202 -14.23 -8.86 -29.64
CA SER A 202 -13.37 -8.20 -28.67
C SER A 202 -13.89 -8.38 -27.24
N PRO A 203 -12.99 -8.57 -26.26
CA PRO A 203 -13.30 -8.44 -24.83
C PRO A 203 -13.90 -7.08 -24.45
N ASP A 204 -14.53 -7.03 -23.28
CA ASP A 204 -15.09 -5.80 -22.74
C ASP A 204 -14.01 -4.92 -22.12
N ASP A 205 -12.93 -5.52 -21.58
CA ASP A 205 -11.85 -4.79 -20.93
C ASP A 205 -10.77 -4.31 -21.92
N PRO A 206 -10.20 -3.10 -21.75
CA PRO A 206 -9.22 -2.54 -22.69
C PRO A 206 -7.94 -3.36 -22.87
N GLY A 207 -7.53 -4.10 -21.84
CA GLY A 207 -6.35 -4.96 -21.91
C GLY A 207 -6.59 -6.20 -22.77
N GLY A 208 -7.74 -6.85 -22.59
CA GLY A 208 -8.21 -7.93 -23.42
C GLY A 208 -8.39 -7.52 -24.89
N GLN A 209 -8.89 -6.30 -25.15
CA GLN A 209 -8.97 -5.73 -26.50
C GLN A 209 -7.57 -5.61 -27.14
N MET A 210 -6.61 -5.04 -26.40
CA MET A 210 -5.23 -4.90 -26.86
C MET A 210 -4.58 -6.26 -27.15
N ASN A 211 -4.82 -7.28 -26.31
CA ASN A 211 -4.39 -8.66 -26.58
C ASN A 211 -4.99 -9.24 -27.86
N ASN A 212 -6.29 -9.05 -28.03
CA ASN A 212 -7.05 -9.65 -29.12
C ASN A 212 -6.62 -9.08 -30.48
N GLU A 213 -6.22 -7.82 -30.50
CA GLU A 213 -5.77 -7.07 -31.68
C GLU A 213 -4.26 -7.17 -31.93
N ALA A 214 -3.50 -7.73 -30.97
CA ALA A 214 -2.05 -7.80 -31.05
C ALA A 214 -1.56 -8.63 -32.25
N PRO A 215 -0.64 -8.09 -33.09
CA PRO A 215 -0.05 -8.86 -34.16
C PRO A 215 0.78 -10.02 -33.59
N LYS A 216 0.83 -11.14 -34.32
CA LYS A 216 1.54 -12.35 -33.87
C LYS A 216 3.06 -12.11 -33.81
N PRO A 217 3.70 -12.22 -32.63
CA PRO A 217 5.12 -11.90 -32.45
C PRO A 217 6.07 -12.60 -33.42
N ASP A 218 5.85 -13.89 -33.71
CA ASP A 218 6.77 -14.68 -34.53
C ASP A 218 6.66 -14.41 -36.04
N SER A 219 5.58 -13.77 -36.48
CA SER A 219 5.31 -13.52 -37.91
C SER A 219 5.12 -12.05 -38.27
N SER A 220 5.05 -11.16 -37.29
CA SER A 220 4.91 -9.72 -37.51
C SER A 220 6.23 -9.08 -37.92
N THR A 221 6.16 -8.07 -38.80
CA THR A 221 7.29 -7.17 -39.03
C THR A 221 7.45 -6.20 -37.86
N GLU A 222 8.66 -5.65 -37.73
CA GLU A 222 8.94 -4.56 -36.78
C GLU A 222 8.01 -3.36 -36.99
N GLU A 223 7.72 -3.00 -38.24
CA GLU A 223 6.78 -1.93 -38.60
C GLU A 223 5.36 -2.22 -38.08
N GLN A 224 4.88 -3.45 -38.20
CA GLN A 224 3.57 -3.85 -37.67
C GLN A 224 3.52 -3.74 -36.14
N GLY A 225 4.58 -4.17 -35.45
CA GLY A 225 4.68 -4.03 -33.99
C GLY A 225 4.71 -2.57 -33.53
N ILE A 226 5.50 -1.72 -34.20
CA ILE A 226 5.56 -0.28 -33.92
C ILE A 226 4.21 0.39 -34.17
N ASN A 227 3.55 0.08 -35.29
CA ASN A 227 2.24 0.66 -35.61
C ASN A 227 1.17 0.24 -34.59
N PHE A 228 1.17 -1.02 -34.16
CA PHE A 228 0.30 -1.51 -33.09
C PHE A 228 0.51 -0.72 -31.78
N LEU A 229 1.77 -0.59 -31.34
CA LEU A 229 2.11 0.17 -30.14
C LEU A 229 1.70 1.64 -30.24
N ASN A 230 1.91 2.29 -31.38
CA ASN A 230 1.55 3.69 -31.60
C ASN A 230 0.03 3.88 -31.54
N ILE A 231 -0.74 3.03 -32.23
CA ILE A 231 -2.21 3.09 -32.19
C ILE A 231 -2.73 2.92 -30.75
N HIS A 232 -2.32 1.86 -30.04
CA HIS A 232 -2.79 1.58 -28.68
C HIS A 232 -2.31 2.58 -27.64
N TRP A 233 -1.22 3.31 -27.90
CA TRP A 233 -0.88 4.47 -27.06
C TRP A 233 -2.05 5.46 -27.02
N PHE A 234 -2.58 5.86 -28.17
CA PHE A 234 -3.60 6.89 -28.26
C PHE A 234 -5.01 6.40 -27.91
N ILE A 235 -5.36 5.16 -28.25
CA ILE A 235 -6.73 4.65 -28.03
C ILE A 235 -6.92 3.94 -26.69
N THR A 236 -5.84 3.45 -26.06
CA THR A 236 -5.92 2.63 -24.84
C THR A 236 -5.11 3.23 -23.70
N VAL A 237 -3.79 3.39 -23.88
CA VAL A 237 -2.87 3.72 -22.78
C VAL A 237 -3.06 5.16 -22.30
N GLU A 238 -2.95 6.16 -23.18
CA GLU A 238 -2.99 7.57 -22.82
C GLU A 238 -4.32 7.97 -22.14
N PRO A 239 -5.51 7.55 -22.61
CA PRO A 239 -6.76 7.86 -21.93
C PRO A 239 -6.84 7.31 -20.50
N ILE A 240 -6.35 6.09 -20.26
CA ILE A 240 -6.34 5.47 -18.93
C ILE A 240 -5.35 6.19 -18.01
N LEU A 241 -4.14 6.48 -18.51
CA LEU A 241 -3.14 7.24 -17.76
C LEU A 241 -3.66 8.64 -17.36
N LYS A 242 -4.29 9.35 -18.31
CA LYS A 242 -4.90 10.67 -18.06
C LYS A 242 -6.00 10.60 -17.00
N ALA A 243 -6.84 9.57 -17.02
CA ALA A 243 -7.89 9.40 -16.03
C ALA A 243 -7.32 9.19 -14.62
N ALA A 244 -6.19 8.48 -14.50
CA ALA A 244 -5.55 8.21 -13.22
C ALA A 244 -4.79 9.40 -12.60
N ILE A 245 -4.54 10.48 -13.36
CA ILE A 245 -3.95 11.71 -12.82
C ILE A 245 -4.85 12.31 -11.73
N ASP A 246 -6.17 12.29 -11.94
CA ASP A 246 -7.15 12.92 -11.05
C ASP A 246 -7.90 11.93 -10.16
N ASP A 247 -7.82 10.63 -10.45
CA ASP A 247 -8.56 9.55 -9.77
C ASP A 247 -7.59 8.45 -9.31
N GLU A 248 -7.24 8.47 -8.03
CA GLU A 248 -6.29 7.52 -7.41
C GLU A 248 -6.78 6.06 -7.49
N SER A 249 -8.09 5.84 -7.60
CA SER A 249 -8.64 4.48 -7.74
C SER A 249 -8.29 3.83 -9.08
N ARG A 250 -7.87 4.63 -10.07
CA ARG A 250 -7.48 4.17 -11.41
C ARG A 250 -5.99 3.96 -11.58
N LEU A 251 -5.16 4.33 -10.59
CA LEU A 251 -3.71 4.26 -10.73
C LEU A 251 -3.21 2.84 -10.95
N ASN A 252 -3.77 1.84 -10.25
CA ASN A 252 -3.37 0.45 -10.45
C ASN A 252 -3.63 -0.01 -11.90
N GLU A 253 -4.79 0.34 -12.47
CA GLU A 253 -5.11 0.06 -13.87
C GLU A 253 -4.16 0.79 -14.83
N ALA A 254 -3.85 2.07 -14.54
CA ALA A 254 -2.92 2.88 -15.32
C ALA A 254 -1.50 2.32 -15.34
N PHE A 255 -0.97 1.91 -14.17
CA PHE A 255 0.32 1.22 -14.09
C PHE A 255 0.30 -0.06 -14.93
N ARG A 256 -0.72 -0.90 -14.74
CA ARG A 256 -0.84 -2.18 -15.43
C ARG A 256 -0.86 -2.01 -16.95
N ILE A 257 -1.71 -1.14 -17.48
CA ILE A 257 -1.83 -0.98 -18.94
C ILE A 257 -0.55 -0.40 -19.56
N PHE A 258 0.15 0.48 -18.83
CA PHE A 258 1.41 1.04 -19.28
C PHE A 258 2.53 0.00 -19.28
N GLU A 259 2.67 -0.78 -18.20
CA GLU A 259 3.63 -1.88 -18.12
C GLU A 259 3.36 -2.96 -19.18
N TRP A 260 2.08 -3.23 -19.47
CA TRP A 260 1.70 -4.12 -20.54
C TRP A 260 2.16 -3.61 -21.90
N TRP A 261 1.90 -2.33 -22.19
CA TRP A 261 2.33 -1.69 -23.42
C TRP A 261 3.86 -1.66 -23.58
N LEU A 262 4.60 -1.43 -22.49
CA LEU A 262 6.06 -1.57 -22.48
C LEU A 262 6.50 -3.02 -22.74
N GLY A 263 5.80 -4.01 -22.18
CA GLY A 263 6.05 -5.43 -22.41
C GLY A 263 5.94 -5.84 -23.87
N TYR A 264 4.99 -5.27 -24.61
CA TYR A 264 4.88 -5.49 -26.06
C TYR A 264 6.11 -5.00 -26.83
N MET A 265 6.76 -3.92 -26.39
CA MET A 265 8.00 -3.47 -27.02
C MET A 265 9.11 -4.52 -26.93
N ASP A 266 9.18 -5.21 -25.79
CA ASP A 266 10.16 -6.27 -25.56
C ASP A 266 9.77 -7.56 -26.29
N LEU A 267 8.47 -7.88 -26.33
CA LEU A 267 7.93 -9.01 -27.07
C LEU A 267 8.23 -8.92 -28.57
N TYR A 268 8.04 -7.75 -29.17
CA TYR A 268 8.35 -7.49 -30.58
C TYR A 268 9.82 -7.11 -30.81
N LYS A 269 10.60 -6.88 -29.75
CA LYS A 269 12.01 -6.45 -29.78
C LYS A 269 12.21 -5.12 -30.52
N VAL A 270 11.25 -4.20 -30.36
CA VAL A 270 11.20 -2.92 -31.07
C VAL A 270 11.47 -1.71 -30.20
N ARG A 271 11.79 -1.87 -28.91
CA ARG A 271 11.95 -0.76 -27.96
C ARG A 271 12.87 0.37 -28.48
N ASP A 272 14.04 0.03 -29.02
CA ASP A 272 14.99 1.02 -29.56
C ASP A 272 14.44 1.73 -30.80
N SER A 273 13.86 0.98 -31.73
CA SER A 273 13.29 1.54 -32.97
C SER A 273 12.03 2.36 -32.71
N PHE A 274 11.19 1.91 -31.78
CA PHE A 274 10.03 2.65 -31.31
C PHE A 274 10.45 4.01 -30.73
N ASN A 275 11.47 4.03 -29.86
CA ASN A 275 12.01 5.29 -29.31
C ASN A 275 12.63 6.22 -30.37
N ASN A 276 13.08 5.70 -31.50
CA ASN A 276 13.57 6.54 -32.60
C ASN A 276 12.42 7.20 -33.38
N VAL A 277 11.27 6.52 -33.50
CA VAL A 277 10.09 7.03 -34.20
C VAL A 277 9.27 7.94 -33.28
N GLU A 278 9.02 7.48 -32.06
CA GLU A 278 8.16 8.10 -31.04
C GLU A 278 8.93 8.40 -29.74
N PRO A 279 9.90 9.34 -29.76
CA PRO A 279 10.87 9.52 -28.68
C PRO A 279 10.29 9.97 -27.33
N ASN A 280 9.03 10.41 -27.30
CA ASN A 280 8.43 11.04 -26.12
C ASN A 280 7.35 10.19 -25.45
N LEU A 281 6.81 9.15 -26.09
CA LEU A 281 5.61 8.49 -25.56
C LEU A 281 5.89 7.73 -24.25
N ILE A 282 7.03 7.03 -24.16
CA ILE A 282 7.46 6.37 -22.92
C ILE A 282 7.62 7.39 -21.78
N ASN A 283 8.29 8.51 -22.04
CA ASN A 283 8.50 9.55 -21.03
C ASN A 283 7.19 10.25 -20.64
N GLN A 284 6.26 10.43 -21.58
CA GLN A 284 4.92 10.94 -21.29
C GLN A 284 4.16 9.98 -20.36
N GLY A 285 4.28 8.67 -20.57
CA GLY A 285 3.63 7.68 -19.70
C GLY A 285 4.15 7.72 -18.28
N TYR A 286 5.48 7.72 -18.10
CA TYR A 286 6.10 7.88 -16.79
C TYR A 286 5.74 9.22 -16.13
N TYR A 287 5.67 10.31 -16.89
CA TYR A 287 5.24 11.61 -16.38
C TYR A 287 3.80 11.58 -15.86
N MET A 288 2.86 10.95 -16.60
CA MET A 288 1.46 10.84 -16.18
C MET A 288 1.32 9.98 -14.93
N LEU A 289 2.01 8.83 -14.87
CA LEU A 289 2.04 7.96 -13.68
C LEU A 289 2.65 8.67 -12.47
N ALA A 290 3.78 9.36 -12.65
CA ALA A 290 4.41 10.16 -11.59
C ALA A 290 3.48 11.25 -11.06
N THR A 291 2.80 11.97 -11.96
CA THR A 291 1.84 13.01 -11.59
C THR A 291 0.66 12.43 -10.80
N GLY A 292 0.10 11.31 -11.27
CA GLY A 292 -0.99 10.63 -10.58
C GLY A 292 -0.57 10.11 -9.20
N VAL A 293 0.63 9.53 -9.07
CA VAL A 293 1.20 9.13 -7.77
C VAL A 293 1.38 10.33 -6.84
N GLU A 294 1.95 11.45 -7.33
CA GLU A 294 2.11 12.65 -6.50
C GLU A 294 0.75 13.17 -6.00
N ASN A 295 -0.27 13.16 -6.86
CA ASN A 295 -1.62 13.57 -6.50
C ASN A 295 -2.27 12.61 -5.48
N ALA A 296 -2.13 11.30 -5.66
CA ALA A 296 -2.67 10.30 -4.73
C ALA A 296 -2.00 10.38 -3.35
N VAL A 297 -0.68 10.52 -3.30
CA VAL A 297 0.05 10.73 -2.04
C VAL A 297 -0.35 12.04 -1.37
N THR A 298 -0.54 13.11 -2.14
CA THR A 298 -1.00 14.40 -1.60
C THR A 298 -2.39 14.27 -0.98
N LYS A 299 -3.33 13.60 -1.66
CA LYS A 299 -4.69 13.36 -1.13
C LYS A 299 -4.69 12.46 0.11
N ALA A 300 -3.91 11.38 0.12
CA ALA A 300 -3.76 10.53 1.30
C ALA A 300 -3.18 11.32 2.48
N TYR A 301 -2.18 12.17 2.23
CA TYR A 301 -1.64 13.06 3.24
C TYR A 301 -2.67 14.09 3.74
N GLU A 302 -3.46 14.69 2.86
CA GLU A 302 -4.56 15.60 3.23
C GLU A 302 -5.59 14.87 4.12
N ARG A 303 -6.00 13.65 3.77
CA ARG A 303 -6.88 12.84 4.61
C ARG A 303 -6.25 12.50 5.97
N CYS A 304 -4.95 12.22 5.99
CA CYS A 304 -4.22 11.99 7.22
C CYS A 304 -4.31 13.19 8.17
N VAL A 305 -4.11 14.39 7.63
CA VAL A 305 -4.19 15.65 8.39
C VAL A 305 -5.62 15.98 8.79
N ASP A 306 -6.54 16.05 7.82
CA ASP A 306 -7.90 16.58 8.02
C ASP A 306 -8.76 15.66 8.91
N PHE A 307 -8.53 14.35 8.83
CA PHE A 307 -9.30 13.36 9.61
C PHE A 307 -8.52 12.76 10.78
N HIS A 308 -7.29 13.23 11.02
CA HIS A 308 -6.36 12.63 11.97
C HIS A 308 -6.30 11.10 11.81
N ASN A 309 -6.11 10.63 10.57
CA ASN A 309 -6.07 9.20 10.26
C ASN A 309 -4.65 8.75 9.86
N PRO A 310 -3.83 8.24 10.81
CA PRO A 310 -2.46 7.83 10.50
C PRO A 310 -2.39 6.61 9.57
N THR A 311 -3.49 5.86 9.38
CA THR A 311 -3.50 4.69 8.49
C THR A 311 -3.37 5.07 7.02
N GLU A 312 -3.65 6.32 6.64
CA GLU A 312 -3.45 6.83 5.27
C GLU A 312 -1.97 6.73 4.82
N VAL A 313 -1.03 6.65 5.77
CA VAL A 313 0.38 6.42 5.47
C VAL A 313 0.61 5.12 4.69
N ILE A 314 -0.27 4.13 4.84
CA ILE A 314 -0.19 2.84 4.14
C ILE A 314 -0.32 3.06 2.63
N ASP A 315 -1.28 3.88 2.21
CA ASP A 315 -1.45 4.26 0.80
C ASP A 315 -0.24 5.07 0.30
N ILE A 316 0.32 5.95 1.13
CA ILE A 316 1.53 6.71 0.78
C ILE A 316 2.70 5.75 0.51
N PHE A 317 2.94 4.78 1.40
CA PHE A 317 4.01 3.81 1.22
C PHE A 317 3.78 2.86 0.04
N HIS A 318 2.53 2.47 -0.19
CA HIS A 318 2.15 1.68 -1.35
C HIS A 318 2.60 2.38 -2.65
N TRP A 319 2.30 3.67 -2.79
CA TRP A 319 2.71 4.44 -3.97
C TRP A 319 4.22 4.70 -4.04
N ILE A 320 4.89 4.93 -2.91
CA ILE A 320 6.36 5.02 -2.85
C ILE A 320 7.00 3.73 -3.36
N ALA A 321 6.53 2.57 -2.89
CA ALA A 321 7.07 1.27 -3.29
C ALA A 321 6.86 0.97 -4.78
N PHE A 322 5.75 1.43 -5.36
CA PHE A 322 5.57 1.42 -6.82
C PHE A 322 6.58 2.32 -7.53
N ALA A 323 6.67 3.59 -7.13
CA ALA A 323 7.59 4.55 -7.73
C ALA A 323 9.06 4.15 -7.65
N GLU A 324 9.48 3.47 -6.57
CA GLU A 324 10.86 3.02 -6.40
C GLU A 324 11.24 1.88 -7.36
N ARG A 325 10.27 1.03 -7.72
CA ARG A 325 10.44 -0.06 -8.70
C ARG A 325 10.57 0.46 -10.12
N GLU A 326 9.94 1.58 -10.45
CA GLU A 326 9.93 2.16 -11.80
C GLU A 326 11.02 3.22 -12.00
N PRO A 327 12.17 2.89 -12.62
CA PRO A 327 13.27 3.85 -12.75
C PRO A 327 12.89 5.04 -13.63
N GLY A 328 11.97 4.86 -14.58
CA GLY A 328 11.50 5.90 -15.49
C GLY A 328 10.72 7.02 -14.79
N MET A 329 10.15 6.77 -13.61
CA MET A 329 9.45 7.79 -12.83
C MET A 329 10.38 8.72 -12.06
N LYS A 330 11.63 8.31 -11.80
CA LYS A 330 12.57 9.06 -10.93
C LYS A 330 12.94 10.44 -11.47
N GLU A 331 12.77 10.67 -12.77
CA GLU A 331 12.97 11.98 -13.39
C GLU A 331 11.83 12.96 -13.06
N TRP A 332 10.62 12.45 -12.83
CA TRP A 332 9.39 13.23 -12.70
C TRP A 332 8.85 13.28 -11.27
N LEU A 333 9.35 12.42 -10.37
CA LEU A 333 8.83 12.25 -9.02
C LEU A 333 9.94 12.34 -7.98
N ASP A 334 9.79 13.27 -7.03
CA ASP A 334 10.68 13.35 -5.87
C ASP A 334 10.22 12.38 -4.77
N ILE A 335 10.76 11.16 -4.80
CA ILE A 335 10.46 10.11 -3.82
C ILE A 335 10.81 10.56 -2.39
N ASN A 336 11.82 11.42 -2.20
CA ASN A 336 12.17 11.91 -0.85
C ASN A 336 11.09 12.85 -0.32
N LYS A 337 10.49 13.68 -1.18
CA LYS A 337 9.33 14.50 -0.82
C LYS A 337 8.15 13.64 -0.38
N LEU A 338 7.87 12.53 -1.08
CA LEU A 338 6.80 11.60 -0.68
C LEU A 338 7.10 10.94 0.67
N LYS A 339 8.35 10.52 0.90
CA LYS A 339 8.78 9.96 2.21
C LYS A 339 8.64 10.98 3.34
N GLN A 340 8.92 12.27 3.08
CA GLN A 340 8.69 13.33 4.05
C GLN A 340 7.21 13.50 4.39
N LEU A 341 6.31 13.42 3.39
CA LEU A 341 4.86 13.44 3.63
C LEU A 341 4.41 12.24 4.47
N ALA A 342 4.95 11.05 4.21
CA ALA A 342 4.70 9.87 5.04
C ALA A 342 5.11 10.12 6.51
N GLN A 343 6.35 10.59 6.73
CA GLN A 343 6.86 10.91 8.07
C GLN A 343 6.01 11.97 8.80
N LYS A 344 5.61 13.02 8.07
CA LYS A 344 4.73 14.08 8.58
C LYS A 344 3.34 13.58 8.92
N CYS A 345 2.80 12.63 8.15
CA CYS A 345 1.52 12.00 8.44
C CYS A 345 1.63 11.25 9.77
N VAL A 346 2.60 10.35 9.95
CA VAL A 346 2.74 9.56 11.18
C VAL A 346 3.52 10.26 12.29
N THR A 347 3.22 11.53 12.56
CA THR A 347 3.75 12.25 13.71
C THR A 347 2.76 12.19 14.87
N PHE A 348 3.27 11.92 16.07
CA PHE A 348 2.44 11.82 17.28
C PHE A 348 2.91 12.80 18.36
N GLU A 349 2.00 13.16 19.25
CA GLU A 349 2.29 13.86 20.50
C GLU A 349 1.95 12.94 21.66
N LEU A 350 2.92 12.64 22.51
CA LEU A 350 2.68 11.93 23.77
C LEU A 350 2.51 12.94 24.89
N GLU A 351 1.36 12.84 25.56
CA GLU A 351 1.05 13.56 26.78
C GLU A 351 1.02 12.55 27.93
N PHE A 352 1.74 12.86 29.00
CA PHE A 352 1.80 12.05 30.20
C PHE A 352 1.45 12.93 31.39
N THR A 353 0.44 12.51 32.16
CA THR A 353 0.06 13.15 33.44
C THR A 353 -0.04 12.06 34.50
N SER A 354 0.59 12.28 35.66
CA SER A 354 0.55 11.34 36.78
C SER A 354 0.28 12.09 38.09
N GLU A 355 -0.70 11.60 38.83
CA GLU A 355 -0.99 12.00 40.20
C GLU A 355 -0.49 10.92 41.14
N VAL A 356 0.45 11.28 42.03
CA VAL A 356 1.09 10.37 42.97
C VAL A 356 0.78 10.78 44.39
N HIS A 357 0.22 9.86 45.16
CA HIS A 357 -0.03 10.02 46.58
C HIS A 357 0.86 9.07 47.38
N VAL A 358 1.48 9.56 48.45
CA VAL A 358 2.25 8.74 49.39
C VAL A 358 1.66 8.93 50.79
N ASN A 359 0.96 7.90 51.28
CA ASN A 359 0.11 7.91 52.47
C ASN A 359 -0.97 9.01 52.42
N SER A 360 -1.56 9.38 53.56
CA SER A 360 -2.59 10.44 53.62
C SER A 360 -2.04 11.86 53.45
N ASN A 361 -0.72 12.02 53.37
CA ASN A 361 -0.05 13.26 53.75
C ASN A 361 0.85 13.85 52.66
N ILE A 362 1.15 13.11 51.59
CA ILE A 362 2.04 13.57 50.51
C ILE A 362 1.35 13.42 49.17
N TYR A 363 1.38 14.49 48.38
CA TYR A 363 0.83 14.55 47.03
C TYR A 363 1.86 15.14 46.07
N TYR A 364 1.96 14.56 44.89
CA TYR A 364 2.76 15.04 43.77
C TYR A 364 1.93 15.00 42.49
N GLU A 365 2.08 16.03 41.67
CA GLU A 365 1.53 16.06 40.32
C GLU A 365 2.66 16.23 39.30
N LEU A 366 2.72 15.29 38.36
CA LEU A 366 3.71 15.23 37.31
C LEU A 366 3.03 15.42 35.96
N SER A 367 3.64 16.24 35.10
CA SER A 367 3.25 16.28 33.69
C SER A 367 4.48 16.40 32.81
N THR A 368 4.47 15.71 31.68
CA THR A 368 5.46 16.00 30.64
C THR A 368 5.03 17.24 29.87
N GLY A 369 6.01 17.97 29.32
CA GLY A 369 5.70 18.84 28.18
C GLY A 369 5.18 17.99 27.00
N LYS A 370 4.71 18.64 25.94
CA LYS A 370 4.37 17.94 24.69
C LYS A 370 5.61 17.24 24.13
N ILE A 371 5.59 15.90 24.14
CA ILE A 371 6.66 15.08 23.55
C ILE A 371 6.25 14.79 22.11
N ILE A 372 6.94 15.41 21.15
CA ILE A 372 6.72 15.10 19.75
C ILE A 372 7.49 13.81 19.42
N ILE A 373 6.77 12.86 18.87
CA ILE A 373 7.25 11.60 18.39
C ILE A 373 7.29 11.67 16.86
N GLU A 374 8.50 11.77 16.33
CA GLU A 374 8.77 11.63 14.90
C GLU A 374 9.35 10.22 14.66
N PRO A 375 8.78 9.42 13.77
CA PRO A 375 9.27 8.08 13.52
C PRO A 375 10.68 8.13 12.92
N PHE A 376 11.63 7.50 13.62
CA PHE A 376 13.03 7.44 13.22
C PHE A 376 13.24 6.51 12.01
N PHE A 377 12.42 5.47 11.90
CA PHE A 377 12.49 4.50 10.83
C PHE A 377 11.09 4.06 10.45
N LEU A 378 10.74 4.32 9.19
CA LEU A 378 9.62 3.67 8.52
C LEU A 378 10.26 2.77 7.49
N GLU A 379 10.28 1.46 7.73
CA GLU A 379 10.53 0.55 6.61
C GLU A 379 9.37 0.74 5.64
N ALA A 380 9.67 1.31 4.47
CA ALA A 380 8.77 1.18 3.34
C ALA A 380 8.48 -0.31 3.22
N LEU A 381 7.20 -0.67 3.08
CA LEU A 381 6.73 -1.99 2.73
C LEU A 381 7.69 -2.56 1.68
N VAL A 382 8.66 -3.38 2.09
CA VAL A 382 9.45 -4.12 1.11
C VAL A 382 8.41 -5.00 0.46
N PRO A 383 8.19 -4.90 -0.87
CA PRO A 383 7.29 -5.82 -1.53
C PRO A 383 7.73 -7.23 -1.13
N GLY A 384 6.91 -7.91 -0.31
CA GLY A 384 7.15 -9.29 0.09
C GLY A 384 7.66 -9.67 1.44
N THR A 385 7.88 -8.71 2.30
CA THR A 385 7.72 -9.00 3.71
C THR A 385 6.28 -8.63 4.08
N PRO A 386 5.55 -9.44 4.85
CA PRO A 386 4.48 -8.91 5.68
C PRO A 386 5.15 -8.04 6.76
N ALA A 387 5.82 -6.97 6.33
CA ALA A 387 6.19 -5.90 7.21
C ALA A 387 4.88 -5.14 7.38
N GLU A 388 4.14 -5.52 8.40
CA GLU A 388 3.13 -4.66 8.99
C GLU A 388 3.78 -3.27 9.16
N PRO A 389 3.09 -2.15 8.85
CA PRO A 389 3.58 -0.80 9.08
C PRO A 389 3.71 -0.57 10.59
N ILE A 390 4.75 -1.17 11.16
CA ILE A 390 5.12 -1.09 12.55
C ILE A 390 5.90 0.20 12.70
N ILE A 391 5.29 1.15 13.40
CA ILE A 391 6.00 2.32 13.87
C ILE A 391 6.86 1.87 15.04
N THR A 392 8.18 2.05 14.92
CA THR A 392 9.13 1.82 16.01
C THR A 392 9.89 3.10 16.30
N ILE A 393 9.78 3.58 17.54
CA ILE A 393 10.62 4.68 18.06
C ILE A 393 11.50 4.11 19.16
N GLN A 394 12.77 4.48 19.13
CA GLN A 394 13.75 4.08 20.14
C GLN A 394 14.52 5.28 20.66
N ASN A 395 14.83 5.27 21.96
CA ASN A 395 15.69 6.23 22.64
C ASN A 395 15.27 7.71 22.48
N LEU A 396 13.97 8.00 22.60
CA LEU A 396 13.47 9.38 22.58
C LEU A 396 13.55 10.00 23.97
N GLU A 397 14.32 11.07 24.13
CA GLU A 397 14.44 11.80 25.39
C GLU A 397 13.49 13.01 25.42
N ALA A 398 12.84 13.22 26.55
CA ALA A 398 11.99 14.37 26.84
C ALA A 398 12.27 14.93 28.24
N GLN A 399 11.95 16.21 28.46
CA GLN A 399 12.02 16.82 29.78
C GLN A 399 10.71 16.59 30.53
N LEU A 400 10.82 16.14 31.78
CA LEU A 400 9.69 15.97 32.68
C LEU A 400 9.59 17.18 33.61
N ASN A 401 8.40 17.78 33.67
CA ASN A 401 8.15 18.98 34.47
C ASN A 401 7.33 18.60 35.71
N TRP A 402 7.91 18.82 36.87
CA TRP A 402 7.22 18.66 38.14
C TRP A 402 6.33 19.87 38.38
N VAL A 403 5.01 19.66 38.49
CA VAL A 403 4.03 20.75 38.48
C VAL A 403 3.78 21.28 39.89
N ASP A 404 3.54 20.40 40.85
CA ASP A 404 3.29 20.75 42.24
C ASP A 404 3.61 19.58 43.19
N GLY A 405 3.85 19.89 44.46
CA GLY A 405 4.08 18.90 45.51
C GLY A 405 3.93 19.50 46.89
N TYR A 406 3.12 18.88 47.75
CA TYR A 406 2.94 19.33 49.13
C TYR A 406 2.92 18.17 50.13
N HIS A 407 3.37 18.48 51.35
CA HIS A 407 3.42 17.54 52.46
C HIS A 407 2.68 18.13 53.66
N ILE A 408 1.74 17.38 54.22
CA ILE A 408 1.03 17.74 55.46
C ILE A 408 1.61 16.90 56.58
N ALA A 409 2.50 17.47 57.40
CA ALA A 409 2.98 16.78 58.59
C ALA A 409 1.85 16.71 59.63
N GLU A 410 1.22 15.54 59.75
CA GLU A 410 0.35 15.26 60.88
C GLU A 410 1.23 14.91 62.09
N GLU A 411 1.25 15.83 63.06
CA GLU A 411 1.87 15.78 64.42
C GLU A 411 3.13 16.64 64.61
N GLY A 412 2.93 17.94 64.93
CA GLY A 412 3.97 18.84 65.47
C GLY A 412 3.74 20.34 65.16
N GLU A 413 4.50 21.24 65.82
CA GLU A 413 4.54 22.70 65.54
C GLU A 413 5.31 23.04 64.24
N CYS A 414 5.77 22.03 63.49
CA CYS A 414 6.58 22.21 62.28
C CYS A 414 5.76 22.02 61.00
N THR A 415 5.87 22.98 60.10
CA THR A 415 5.39 22.88 58.71
C THR A 415 6.59 22.65 57.80
N GLY A 416 6.54 21.61 56.99
CA GLY A 416 7.57 21.29 56.01
C GLY A 416 6.97 21.15 54.61
N GLY A 417 7.71 21.56 53.59
CA GLY A 417 7.28 21.44 52.21
C GLY A 417 8.45 21.41 51.23
N ILE A 418 8.15 20.95 50.03
CA ILE A 418 9.08 20.94 48.91
C ILE A 418 9.23 22.38 48.42
N VAL A 419 10.48 22.84 48.26
CA VAL A 419 10.78 24.20 47.80
C VAL A 419 11.44 24.24 46.43
N GLU A 420 12.02 23.13 45.98
CA GLU A 420 12.60 23.00 44.65
C GLU A 420 12.58 21.52 44.22
N LEU A 421 12.15 21.28 42.98
CA LEU A 421 12.28 20.00 42.29
C LEU A 421 13.13 20.25 41.05
N THR A 422 14.19 19.46 40.89
CA THR A 422 14.99 19.53 39.65
C THR A 422 14.27 18.80 38.53
N ASN A 423 14.36 19.31 37.31
CA ASN A 423 13.88 18.59 36.12
C ASN A 423 14.53 17.20 36.04
N SER A 424 13.74 16.21 35.64
CA SER A 424 14.23 14.89 35.26
C SER A 424 14.09 14.70 33.75
N THR A 425 14.89 13.79 33.18
CA THR A 425 14.75 13.37 31.80
C THR A 425 13.89 12.11 31.77
N PHE A 426 12.85 12.17 30.96
CA PHE A 426 11.99 11.06 30.61
C PHE A 426 12.52 10.43 29.32
N ILE A 427 12.97 9.17 29.37
CA ILE A 427 13.52 8.47 28.21
C ILE A 427 12.51 7.43 27.76
N ILE A 428 12.14 7.43 26.49
CA ILE A 428 11.32 6.40 25.85
C ILE A 428 12.29 5.48 25.12
N GLU A 429 12.47 4.28 25.62
CA GLU A 429 13.41 3.33 25.05
C GLU A 429 12.84 2.61 23.85
N LEU A 430 11.56 2.26 23.91
CA LEU A 430 10.82 1.63 22.84
C LEU A 430 9.37 2.09 22.88
N LEU A 431 8.87 2.55 21.74
CA LEU A 431 7.45 2.67 21.45
C LEU A 431 7.18 1.94 20.14
N GLN A 432 6.36 0.89 20.18
CA GLN A 432 6.06 0.07 19.02
C GLN A 432 4.55 -0.15 18.87
N PHE A 433 4.02 0.06 17.65
CA PHE A 433 2.63 -0.28 17.31
C PHE A 433 2.41 -0.45 15.80
N ASP A 434 1.46 -1.32 15.45
CA ASP A 434 1.13 -1.68 14.07
C ASP A 434 -0.11 -0.92 13.58
N LEU A 435 0.06 -0.04 12.59
CA LEU A 435 -1.04 0.73 12.01
C LEU A 435 -2.04 -0.11 11.19
N SER A 436 -1.68 -1.34 10.80
CA SER A 436 -2.52 -2.22 9.99
C SER A 436 -3.44 -3.13 10.80
N ALA A 437 -3.14 -3.35 12.07
CA ALA A 437 -3.97 -4.19 12.92
C ALA A 437 -5.35 -3.54 13.18
N PRO A 438 -6.44 -4.33 13.16
CA PRO A 438 -7.78 -3.81 13.41
C PRO A 438 -7.85 -3.09 14.77
N SER A 439 -8.69 -2.06 14.86
CA SER A 439 -8.92 -1.36 16.12
C SER A 439 -9.27 -2.36 17.24
N GLY A 440 -8.54 -2.27 18.36
CA GLY A 440 -8.71 -3.15 19.53
C GLY A 440 -7.85 -4.42 19.57
N TYR A 441 -7.03 -4.72 18.56
CA TYR A 441 -6.08 -5.86 18.58
C TYR A 441 -4.59 -5.46 18.60
N GLN A 442 -4.32 -4.17 18.79
CA GLN A 442 -2.97 -3.63 18.83
C GLN A 442 -2.43 -3.60 20.27
N THR A 443 -1.15 -3.93 20.44
CA THR A 443 -0.41 -3.65 21.66
C THR A 443 0.52 -2.50 21.38
N ILE A 444 0.39 -1.41 22.13
CA ILE A 444 1.38 -0.35 22.17
C ILE A 444 2.29 -0.69 23.33
N GLU A 445 3.52 -1.11 23.06
CA GLU A 445 4.52 -1.29 24.10
C GLU A 445 5.26 0.01 24.30
N PHE A 446 5.27 0.50 25.54
CA PHE A 446 5.94 1.73 25.91
C PHE A 446 6.90 1.43 27.05
N LEU A 447 8.20 1.48 26.75
CA LEU A 447 9.28 1.38 27.73
C LEU A 447 9.78 2.77 28.04
N TYR A 448 9.65 3.21 29.31
CA TYR A 448 10.15 4.51 29.71
C TYR A 448 10.93 4.52 31.03
N ASN A 449 11.84 5.50 31.15
CA ASN A 449 12.61 5.83 32.34
C ASN A 449 12.25 7.26 32.79
N PRO A 450 11.58 7.45 33.95
CA PRO A 450 11.13 8.76 34.43
C PRO A 450 12.26 9.69 34.94
N GLY A 451 13.47 9.15 35.13
CA GLY A 451 14.56 9.80 35.82
C GLY A 451 14.31 9.96 37.32
N ILE A 452 15.31 10.47 38.05
CA ILE A 452 15.22 10.69 39.51
C ILE A 452 15.34 12.19 39.77
N PRO A 453 14.28 12.89 40.23
CA PRO A 453 14.41 14.28 40.64
C PRO A 453 15.22 14.37 41.94
N VAL A 454 15.94 15.48 42.12
CA VAL A 454 16.46 15.89 43.42
C VAL A 454 15.42 16.77 44.08
N GLU A 455 14.95 16.36 45.26
CA GLU A 455 14.01 17.13 46.06
C GLU A 455 14.74 17.99 47.08
N LYS A 456 14.45 19.29 47.13
CA LYS A 456 14.88 20.15 48.24
C LYS A 456 13.70 20.49 49.12
N TRP A 457 13.89 20.20 50.41
CA TRP A 457 12.88 20.41 51.44
C TRP A 457 13.24 21.59 52.33
N LEU A 458 12.21 22.30 52.78
CA LEU A 458 12.29 23.32 53.82
C LEU A 458 11.38 22.90 54.98
N ILE A 459 11.95 22.75 56.17
CA ILE A 459 11.18 22.54 57.40
C ILE A 459 11.27 23.80 58.28
N ASP A 460 10.12 24.37 58.62
CA ASP A 460 9.97 25.48 59.56
C ASP A 460 9.21 25.01 60.81
N CYS A 461 9.86 25.11 61.97
CA CYS A 461 9.32 24.70 63.27
C CYS A 461 8.88 25.87 64.14
N GLY A 462 8.77 27.08 63.60
CA GLY A 462 8.38 28.29 64.34
C GLY A 462 9.44 28.81 65.34
N VAL A 463 10.57 28.12 65.50
CA VAL A 463 11.68 28.51 66.39
C VAL A 463 13.02 28.31 65.67
N GLY A 464 13.61 29.40 65.17
CA GLY A 464 14.92 29.40 64.50
C GLY A 464 14.84 29.56 62.98
N ASP A 465 15.99 29.47 62.32
CA ASP A 465 16.05 29.48 60.85
C ASP A 465 15.57 28.13 60.29
N PRO A 466 14.75 28.12 59.22
CA PRO A 466 14.30 26.89 58.58
C PRO A 466 15.45 25.98 58.15
N VAL A 467 15.29 24.67 58.34
CA VAL A 467 16.29 23.66 57.95
C VAL A 467 16.06 23.27 56.49
N LYS A 468 17.14 23.27 55.70
CA LYS A 468 17.15 22.81 54.31
C LYS A 468 17.91 21.49 54.19
N PHE A 469 17.36 20.52 53.47
CA PHE A 469 18.04 19.27 53.14
C PHE A 469 17.55 18.73 51.79
N GLU A 470 18.36 17.86 51.20
CA GLU A 470 18.10 17.18 49.93
C GLU A 470 17.69 15.73 50.20
N LEU A 471 16.62 15.26 49.55
CA LEU A 471 16.14 13.88 49.63
C LEU A 471 16.08 13.23 48.24
N TYR A 472 16.19 11.91 48.22
CA TYR A 472 16.07 11.03 47.05
C TYR A 472 14.93 10.01 47.22
N GLN A 473 13.81 10.40 47.82
CA GLN A 473 12.69 9.47 48.12
C GLN A 473 12.11 8.80 46.85
N TRP A 474 12.22 9.46 45.70
CA TRP A 474 11.82 8.91 44.40
C TRP A 474 12.55 7.63 44.01
N LEU A 475 13.79 7.44 44.45
CA LEU A 475 14.53 6.22 44.15
C LEU A 475 13.87 4.99 44.79
N GLU A 476 13.40 5.12 46.04
CA GLU A 476 12.71 4.04 46.75
C GLU A 476 11.37 3.73 46.09
N ILE A 477 10.59 4.77 45.75
CA ILE A 477 9.28 4.65 45.11
C ILE A 477 9.38 3.98 43.74
N PHE A 478 10.28 4.43 42.87
CA PHE A 478 10.41 3.86 41.53
C PHE A 478 10.99 2.43 41.55
N CYS A 479 11.86 2.10 42.51
CA CYS A 479 12.28 0.71 42.73
C CYS A 479 11.08 -0.19 43.10
N GLU A 480 10.14 0.28 43.92
CA GLU A 480 8.94 -0.48 44.28
C GLU A 480 7.96 -0.62 43.10
N MET A 481 7.76 0.42 42.28
CA MET A 481 6.89 0.36 41.09
C MET A 481 7.36 -0.70 40.08
N ARG A 482 8.67 -0.80 39.84
CA ARG A 482 9.25 -1.79 38.92
C ARG A 482 9.01 -3.24 39.36
N LEU A 483 8.96 -3.49 40.67
CA LEU A 483 8.71 -4.83 41.22
C LEU A 483 7.30 -5.34 40.91
N ILE A 484 6.33 -4.43 40.73
CA ILE A 484 4.92 -4.76 40.55
C ILE A 484 4.62 -5.07 39.08
N GLN A 485 5.16 -4.28 38.14
CA GLN A 485 4.85 -4.45 36.71
C GLN A 485 5.41 -5.73 36.09
N ASN A 486 6.52 -6.27 36.59
CA ASN A 486 7.18 -7.38 35.91
C ASN A 486 6.56 -8.76 36.14
N GLU A 487 5.64 -8.97 37.11
CA GLU A 487 5.13 -10.29 37.56
C GLU A 487 6.21 -11.40 37.76
N LEU A 488 7.50 -11.06 37.67
CA LEU A 488 8.62 -11.98 37.49
C LEU A 488 9.65 -11.73 38.58
N GLU A 489 10.03 -12.85 39.21
CA GLU A 489 10.99 -13.12 40.30
C GLU A 489 11.64 -11.95 41.07
N PRO A 490 11.74 -12.07 42.41
CA PRO A 490 12.33 -11.04 43.25
C PRO A 490 13.77 -10.72 42.85
N ILE A 491 14.00 -9.51 42.35
CA ILE A 491 15.33 -8.95 42.09
C ILE A 491 16.06 -8.78 43.45
N PRO A 492 17.40 -8.93 43.52
CA PRO A 492 18.16 -8.80 44.74
C PRO A 492 17.94 -7.46 45.46
N LEU A 493 18.16 -7.45 46.77
CA LEU A 493 18.04 -6.34 47.73
C LEU A 493 18.93 -5.10 47.43
N ASP A 494 19.47 -5.00 46.22
CA ASP A 494 20.59 -4.16 45.83
C ASP A 494 20.16 -2.84 45.15
N CYS A 495 18.85 -2.52 45.10
CA CYS A 495 18.35 -1.19 44.69
C CYS A 495 18.93 -0.04 45.55
N TYR A 496 19.51 -0.36 46.71
CA TYR A 496 19.94 0.62 47.70
C TYR A 496 21.37 1.15 47.53
N ILE A 497 22.30 0.47 46.82
CA ILE A 497 23.73 0.83 46.91
C ILE A 497 24.52 0.54 45.61
N GLU A 498 25.23 1.58 45.14
CA GLU A 498 26.39 1.62 44.22
C GLU A 498 26.20 1.89 42.69
N GLU A 499 26.55 3.14 42.32
CA GLU A 499 27.30 3.62 41.14
C GLU A 499 26.94 3.19 39.70
N SER A 500 25.87 2.45 39.44
CA SER A 500 25.33 2.29 38.08
C SER A 500 24.26 3.34 37.80
N PRO A 501 24.13 3.90 36.57
CA PRO A 501 22.93 4.62 36.19
C PRO A 501 21.76 3.62 36.23
N PHE A 502 20.98 3.65 37.30
CA PHE A 502 19.81 2.80 37.46
C PHE A 502 18.77 3.17 36.38
N GLU A 503 18.66 2.34 35.35
CA GLU A 503 17.55 2.43 34.41
C GLU A 503 16.35 1.71 35.05
N ILE A 504 15.30 2.47 35.32
CA ILE A 504 14.01 1.96 35.78
C ILE A 504 13.12 1.94 34.56
N HIS A 505 12.68 0.74 34.19
CA HIS A 505 11.88 0.49 33.00
C HIS A 505 10.47 0.14 33.46
N ALA A 506 9.50 0.89 32.96
CA ALA A 506 8.09 0.57 33.12
C ALA A 506 7.49 0.21 31.75
N ILE A 507 6.72 -0.89 31.70
CA ILE A 507 5.96 -1.30 30.52
C ILE A 507 4.52 -0.87 30.71
N VAL A 508 3.98 -0.10 29.76
CA VAL A 508 2.55 0.23 29.70
C VAL A 508 1.90 -0.52 28.55
N ASP A 509 0.98 -1.43 28.88
CA ASP A 509 0.23 -2.25 27.94
C ASP A 509 -1.29 -1.96 28.00
N ASN A 510 -2.07 -2.69 27.18
CA ASN A 510 -3.55 -2.64 27.17
C ASN A 510 -4.15 -1.24 26.93
N TRP A 511 -3.66 -0.55 25.91
CA TRP A 511 -4.14 0.77 25.52
C TRP A 511 -5.56 0.72 24.94
N ASP A 512 -6.35 1.77 25.20
CA ASP A 512 -7.59 2.03 24.50
C ASP A 512 -7.27 2.69 23.16
N ILE A 513 -7.40 1.93 22.07
CA ILE A 513 -6.97 2.36 20.73
C ILE A 513 -8.18 2.75 19.89
N TYR A 514 -8.20 4.01 19.47
CA TYR A 514 -9.27 4.60 18.68
C TYR A 514 -9.02 4.47 17.18
N GLY A 515 -7.75 4.45 16.75
CA GLY A 515 -7.33 4.24 15.36
C GLY A 515 -7.41 5.48 14.46
N SER A 516 -8.25 6.46 14.78
CA SER A 516 -8.30 7.78 14.12
C SER A 516 -8.85 8.86 15.06
N GLY A 517 -8.65 10.13 14.70
CA GLY A 517 -9.00 11.29 15.52
C GLY A 517 -7.78 11.88 16.25
N GLU A 518 -7.98 13.03 16.90
CA GLU A 518 -6.89 13.73 17.61
C GLU A 518 -6.24 12.86 18.69
N VAL A 519 -7.04 12.09 19.43
CA VAL A 519 -6.55 11.07 20.37
C VAL A 519 -6.52 9.75 19.63
N TYR A 520 -5.32 9.25 19.37
CA TYR A 520 -5.14 7.98 18.66
C TYR A 520 -5.27 6.80 19.62
N ALA A 521 -4.64 6.92 20.79
CA ALA A 521 -4.74 5.93 21.85
C ALA A 521 -4.59 6.62 23.21
N GLU A 522 -5.14 6.01 24.25
CA GLU A 522 -4.87 6.43 25.62
C GLU A 522 -4.79 5.25 26.57
N ARG A 523 -4.20 5.48 27.73
CA ARG A 523 -4.16 4.53 28.83
C ARG A 523 -4.34 5.27 30.14
N LEU A 524 -5.37 4.89 30.89
CA LEU A 524 -5.50 5.24 32.29
C LEU A 524 -5.02 4.07 33.14
N TYR A 525 -3.86 4.23 33.74
CA TYR A 525 -3.25 3.28 34.67
C TYR A 525 -3.49 3.75 36.10
N THR A 526 -3.81 2.82 37.00
CA THR A 526 -3.99 3.11 38.41
C THR A 526 -3.35 2.01 39.21
N GLU A 527 -2.46 2.39 40.12
CA GLU A 527 -1.83 1.46 41.04
C GLU A 527 -1.90 1.93 42.48
N SER A 528 -1.87 0.96 43.39
CA SER A 528 -1.77 1.26 44.81
C SER A 528 -1.00 0.18 45.54
N PHE A 529 -0.01 0.57 46.34
CA PHE A 529 0.81 -0.35 47.12
C PHE A 529 1.37 0.33 48.36
N GLY A 530 1.31 -0.32 49.53
CA GLY A 530 2.08 0.15 50.71
C GLY A 530 1.78 1.58 51.20
N GLY A 531 0.64 2.16 50.86
CA GLY A 531 0.30 3.57 51.14
C GLY A 531 0.59 4.53 49.98
N PHE A 532 1.31 4.07 48.95
CA PHE A 532 1.43 4.73 47.66
C PHE A 532 0.18 4.49 46.81
N SER A 533 -0.30 5.51 46.09
CA SER A 533 -1.23 5.33 44.98
C SER A 533 -0.89 6.28 43.84
N GLU A 534 -0.86 5.76 42.62
CA GLU A 534 -0.62 6.53 41.41
C GLU A 534 -1.80 6.38 40.45
N ILE A 535 -2.19 7.50 39.85
CA ILE A 535 -3.11 7.53 38.72
C ILE A 535 -2.39 8.21 37.58
N THR A 536 -2.09 7.45 36.53
CA THR A 536 -1.35 7.93 35.36
C THR A 536 -2.24 7.86 34.13
N HIS A 537 -2.41 9.01 33.48
CA HIS A 537 -3.08 9.12 32.19
C HIS A 537 -2.04 9.41 31.12
N ILE A 538 -1.92 8.47 30.18
CA ILE A 538 -1.06 8.61 29.01
C ILE A 538 -1.95 8.74 27.78
N ILE A 539 -1.72 9.78 26.99
CA ILE A 539 -2.47 10.06 25.77
C ILE A 539 -1.49 10.14 24.63
N LEU A 540 -1.68 9.30 23.62
CA LEU A 540 -1.00 9.39 22.35
C LEU A 540 -1.92 10.09 21.36
N ARG A 541 -1.58 11.33 21.02
CA ARG A 541 -2.31 12.15 20.05
C ARG A 541 -1.69 12.03 18.68
N HIS A 542 -2.50 11.90 17.65
CA HIS A 542 -2.02 12.01 16.27
C HIS A 542 -1.90 13.50 15.90
N SER A 543 -0.69 13.96 15.59
CA SER A 543 -0.35 15.38 15.35
C SER A 543 0.44 15.53 14.04
N PRO A 544 -0.22 15.34 12.88
CA PRO A 544 0.44 15.40 11.58
C PRO A 544 0.92 16.82 11.24
N ARG A 545 2.01 16.96 10.46
CA ARG A 545 2.79 18.22 10.34
C ARG A 545 2.96 18.85 8.95
#